data_AF-A0A2D5I2M5-F1
#
_entry.id   AF-A0A2D5I2M5-F1
#
_cell.length_a   1.000
_cell.length_b   1.000
_cell.length_c   1.000
_cell.angle_alpha   90.00
_cell.angle_beta   90.00
_cell.angle_gamma   90.00
#
_symmetry.space_group_name_H-M   'P 1'
#
loop_
_entity.id
_entity.type
_entity.pdbx_description
1 polymer ?
#
loop_
_entity_poly.entity_id
_entity_poly.type
_entity_poly.pdbx_seq_one_letter_code
_entity_poly.pdbx_strand_id
1 'polypeptide(L)'
;MLIGKLISPSLPDSEKLSTYECGFEPFEDARMQFDIRYYLVAILFILFDLEIAFLFPWAVAFKDLDYFGLVSMMIFLGILVIGFLYEWAKGALDWE
;
A
#
# COMPACT_ATOMS: atom_id res chain seq x y z
N MET A 1 -11.67 -20.57 11.16
CA MET A 1 -10.50 -21.18 11.85
C MET A 1 -10.87 -22.36 12.74
N LEU A 2 -11.87 -22.25 13.63
CA LEU A 2 -12.24 -23.29 14.61
C LEU A 2 -12.70 -24.63 14.01
N ILE A 3 -13.61 -24.59 13.03
CA ILE A 3 -14.16 -25.81 12.40
C ILE A 3 -13.05 -26.60 11.68
N GLY A 4 -12.17 -25.90 10.96
CA GLY A 4 -11.03 -26.53 10.27
C GLY A 4 -10.07 -27.23 11.23
N LYS A 5 -9.75 -26.59 12.37
CA LYS A 5 -8.86 -27.18 13.39
C LYS A 5 -9.47 -28.40 14.09
N LEU A 6 -10.81 -28.48 14.18
CA LEU A 6 -11.51 -29.58 14.84
C LEU A 6 -11.65 -30.83 13.96
N ILE A 7 -11.84 -30.64 12.65
CA ILE A 7 -12.11 -31.73 11.71
C ILE A 7 -10.81 -32.18 11.00
N SER A 8 -9.79 -31.32 10.87
CA SER A 8 -8.57 -31.67 10.14
C SER A 8 -7.70 -32.66 10.91
N PRO A 9 -7.11 -33.67 10.24
CA PRO A 9 -6.07 -34.51 10.83
C PRO A 9 -4.85 -33.66 11.22
N SER A 10 -4.47 -33.71 12.50
CA SER A 10 -3.30 -32.99 13.03
C SER A 10 -2.13 -33.94 13.26
N LEU A 11 -1.37 -34.21 12.20
CA LEU A 11 -0.18 -35.08 12.22
C LEU A 11 1.07 -34.27 11.80
N PRO A 12 1.61 -33.43 12.71
CA PRO A 12 2.83 -32.66 12.44
C PRO A 12 4.03 -33.61 12.29
N ASP A 13 4.90 -33.27 11.36
CA ASP A 13 6.15 -33.97 11.08
C ASP A 13 7.24 -32.91 10.84
N SER A 14 8.52 -33.23 11.08
CA SER A 14 9.60 -32.25 10.92
C SER A 14 9.67 -31.70 9.50
N GLU A 15 9.44 -32.55 8.49
CA GLU A 15 9.44 -32.13 7.08
C GLU A 15 8.17 -31.37 6.69
N LYS A 16 7.03 -31.61 7.35
CA LYS A 16 5.80 -30.83 7.11
C LYS A 16 5.88 -29.42 7.69
N LEU A 17 6.74 -29.23 8.68
CA LEU A 17 6.94 -27.96 9.37
C LEU A 17 8.18 -27.21 8.84
N SER A 18 8.97 -27.83 7.96
CA SER A 18 10.13 -27.19 7.33
C SER A 18 9.69 -26.27 6.18
N THR A 19 10.57 -25.35 5.80
CA THR A 19 10.33 -24.45 4.66
C THR A 19 10.54 -25.22 3.36
N TYR A 20 9.66 -25.03 2.38
CA TYR A 20 9.78 -25.68 1.09
C TYR A 20 10.94 -25.09 0.29
N GLU A 21 11.99 -25.89 0.07
CA GLU A 21 13.16 -25.53 -0.75
C GLU A 21 13.55 -26.71 -1.66
N CYS A 22 12.57 -27.32 -2.33
CA CYS A 22 12.77 -28.46 -3.25
C CYS A 22 13.58 -29.64 -2.66
N GLY A 23 13.50 -29.87 -1.35
CA GLY A 23 14.20 -30.96 -0.65
C GLY A 23 15.59 -30.61 -0.11
N PHE A 24 15.96 -29.33 -0.14
CA PHE A 24 17.19 -28.83 0.46
C PHE A 24 16.92 -28.05 1.76
N GLU A 25 17.96 -27.86 2.57
CA GLU A 25 17.90 -26.90 3.68
C GLU A 25 17.98 -25.46 3.13
N PRO A 26 17.23 -24.50 3.71
CA PRO A 26 17.27 -23.11 3.26
C PRO A 26 18.71 -22.56 3.27
N PHE A 27 19.22 -22.19 2.11
CA PHE A 27 20.63 -21.79 1.95
C PHE A 27 20.88 -20.31 2.20
N GLU A 28 19.85 -19.47 2.03
CA GLU A 28 19.99 -18.00 2.06
C GLU A 28 19.32 -17.37 3.30
N ASP A 29 19.83 -16.20 3.68
CA ASP A 29 19.21 -15.36 4.70
C ASP A 29 17.86 -14.82 4.18
N ALA A 30 16.81 -14.95 4.98
CA ALA A 30 15.47 -14.45 4.64
C ALA A 30 15.39 -12.91 4.51
N ARG A 31 16.49 -12.19 4.79
CA ARG A 31 16.58 -10.73 4.76
C ARG A 31 17.28 -10.22 3.50
N MET A 32 16.73 -10.57 2.33
CA MET A 32 17.18 -10.01 1.06
C MET A 32 16.81 -8.52 0.92
N GLN A 33 17.64 -7.77 0.21
CA GLN A 33 17.30 -6.41 -0.18
C GLN A 33 16.20 -6.47 -1.24
N PHE A 34 15.05 -5.89 -0.92
CA PHE A 34 13.96 -5.72 -1.87
C PHE A 34 14.15 -4.45 -2.68
N ASP A 35 13.54 -4.43 -3.86
CA ASP A 35 13.57 -3.27 -4.74
C ASP A 35 12.90 -2.05 -4.07
N ILE A 36 13.51 -0.88 -4.21
CA ILE A 36 12.98 0.37 -3.64
C ILE A 36 11.61 0.76 -4.21
N ARG A 37 11.25 0.23 -5.39
CA ARG A 37 9.95 0.47 -6.04
C ARG A 37 8.76 0.10 -5.15
N TYR A 38 8.86 -0.97 -4.36
CA TYR A 38 7.81 -1.34 -3.41
C TYR A 38 7.58 -0.27 -2.33
N TYR A 39 8.66 0.38 -1.90
CA TYR A 39 8.59 1.47 -0.92
C TYR A 39 7.99 2.75 -1.53
N LEU A 40 8.34 3.08 -2.77
CA LEU A 40 7.77 4.23 -3.48
C LEU A 40 6.24 4.09 -3.65
N VAL A 41 5.78 2.90 -4.05
CA VAL A 41 4.33 2.62 -4.16
C VAL A 41 3.63 2.74 -2.81
N ALA A 42 4.26 2.27 -1.73
CA ALA A 42 3.70 2.38 -0.38
C ALA A 42 3.58 3.83 0.10
N ILE A 43 4.59 4.67 -0.13
CA ILE A 43 4.52 6.10 0.20
C ILE A 43 3.44 6.79 -0.63
N LEU A 44 3.41 6.55 -1.94
CA LEU A 44 2.42 7.15 -2.82
C LEU A 44 1.00 6.77 -2.41
N PHE A 45 0.79 5.50 -2.04
CA PHE A 45 -0.49 5.04 -1.50
C PHE A 45 -0.88 5.79 -0.21
N ILE A 46 0.06 6.00 0.72
CA ILE A 46 -0.19 6.75 1.96
C ILE A 46 -0.56 8.21 1.66
N LEU A 47 0.13 8.85 0.71
CA LEU A 47 -0.16 10.22 0.31
C LEU A 47 -1.55 10.36 -0.30
N PHE A 48 -1.94 9.43 -1.18
CA PHE A 48 -3.25 9.41 -1.81
C PHE A 48 -4.38 9.06 -0.83
N ASP A 49 -4.15 8.13 0.10
CA ASP A 49 -5.12 7.82 1.16
C ASP A 49 -5.38 9.05 2.05
N LEU A 50 -4.31 9.79 2.37
CA LEU A 50 -4.40 11.05 3.10
C LEU A 50 -5.15 12.14 2.31
N GLU A 51 -4.95 12.23 0.99
CA GLU A 51 -5.74 13.13 0.13
C GLU A 51 -7.24 12.85 0.26
N ILE A 52 -7.64 11.59 0.13
CA ILE A 52 -9.04 11.18 0.24
C ILE A 52 -9.58 11.48 1.64
N ALA A 53 -8.78 11.22 2.68
CA ALA A 53 -9.15 11.52 4.06
C ALA A 53 -9.47 13.01 4.28
N PHE A 54 -8.79 13.93 3.59
CA PHE A 54 -9.09 15.37 3.62
C PHE A 54 -10.25 15.77 2.69
N LEU A 55 -10.44 15.04 1.60
CA LEU A 55 -11.52 15.29 0.64
C LEU A 55 -12.89 15.00 1.25
N PHE A 56 -13.02 13.98 2.10
CA PHE A 56 -14.29 13.60 2.73
C PHE A 56 -14.91 14.69 3.62
N PRO A 57 -14.22 15.25 4.64
CA PRO A 57 -14.77 16.33 5.46
C PRO A 57 -15.17 17.56 4.64
N TRP A 58 -14.36 17.91 3.65
CA TRP A 58 -14.67 19.02 2.74
C TRP A 58 -15.92 18.74 1.91
N ALA A 59 -16.06 17.53 1.36
CA ALA A 59 -17.23 17.15 0.57
C ALA A 59 -18.53 17.17 1.41
N VAL A 60 -18.44 16.75 2.67
CA VAL A 60 -19.57 16.79 3.61
C VAL A 60 -19.95 18.24 3.97
N ALA A 61 -18.96 19.11 4.21
CA ALA A 61 -19.16 20.51 4.58
C ALA A 61 -19.29 21.46 3.36
N PHE A 62 -19.30 20.96 2.13
CA PHE A 62 -19.21 21.77 0.91
C PHE A 62 -20.26 22.88 0.82
N LYS A 63 -21.49 22.59 1.29
CA LYS A 63 -22.59 23.56 1.27
C LYS A 63 -22.37 24.76 2.20
N ASP A 64 -21.57 24.60 3.25
CA ASP A 64 -21.35 25.62 4.28
C ASP A 64 -20.09 26.45 4.01
N LEU A 65 -19.20 25.98 3.12
CA LEU A 65 -17.87 26.57 2.89
C LEU A 65 -17.85 27.64 1.79
N ASP A 66 -18.94 27.82 1.05
CA ASP A 66 -19.11 28.78 -0.04
C ASP A 66 -17.93 28.76 -1.05
N TYR A 67 -17.70 29.84 -1.79
CA TYR A 67 -16.62 29.94 -2.79
C TYR A 67 -15.21 29.70 -2.22
N PHE A 68 -14.99 30.04 -0.94
CA PHE A 68 -13.70 29.86 -0.28
C PHE A 68 -13.34 28.37 -0.10
N GLY A 69 -14.32 27.54 0.25
CA GLY A 69 -14.15 26.08 0.31
C GLY A 69 -13.75 25.48 -1.03
N LEU A 70 -14.38 25.96 -2.11
CA LEU A 70 -14.06 25.47 -3.44
C LEU A 70 -12.63 25.82 -3.85
N VAL A 71 -12.22 27.08 -3.70
CA VAL A 71 -10.87 27.52 -4.09
C VAL A 71 -9.78 26.84 -3.26
N SER A 72 -9.98 26.71 -1.95
CA SER A 72 -9.01 26.05 -1.07
C SER A 72 -8.81 24.57 -1.44
N MET A 73 -9.88 23.83 -1.75
CA MET A 73 -9.77 22.45 -2.22
C MET A 73 -9.16 22.35 -3.62
N MET A 74 -9.48 23.27 -4.53
CA MET A 74 -8.86 23.29 -5.85
C MET A 74 -7.34 23.52 -5.78
N ILE A 75 -6.87 24.38 -4.87
CA ILE A 75 -5.43 24.58 -4.64
C ILE A 75 -4.80 23.32 -4.03
N PHE A 76 -5.45 22.70 -3.04
CA PHE A 76 -4.98 21.47 -2.41
C PHE A 76 -4.80 20.34 -3.44
N LEU A 77 -5.83 20.06 -4.24
CA LEU A 77 -5.77 19.07 -5.31
C LEU A 77 -4.72 19.44 -6.37
N GLY A 78 -4.61 20.72 -6.73
CA GLY A 78 -3.61 21.19 -7.69
C GLY A 78 -2.17 20.89 -7.25
N ILE A 79 -1.85 21.11 -5.97
CA ILE A 79 -0.51 20.81 -5.42
C ILE A 79 -0.22 19.32 -5.48
N LEU A 80 -1.20 18.48 -5.13
CA LEU A 80 -1.04 17.02 -5.12
C LEU A 80 -0.90 16.45 -6.53
N VAL A 81 -1.70 16.93 -7.49
CA VAL A 81 -1.60 16.54 -8.90
C VAL A 81 -0.23 16.91 -9.46
N ILE A 82 0.32 18.08 -9.12
CA ILE A 82 1.69 18.46 -9.54
C ILE A 82 2.73 17.50 -8.95
N GLY A 83 2.61 17.14 -7.67
CA GLY A 83 3.48 16.14 -7.04
C GLY A 83 3.42 14.79 -7.74
N PHE A 84 2.21 14.31 -8.01
CA PHE A 84 1.98 13.06 -8.73
C PHE A 84 2.56 13.06 -10.15
N LEU A 85 2.34 14.15 -10.91
CA LEU A 85 2.91 14.32 -12.25
C LEU A 85 4.45 14.31 -12.22
N TYR A 86 5.06 14.89 -11.19
CA TYR A 86 6.51 14.88 -11.01
C TYR A 86 7.05 13.47 -10.77
N GLU A 87 6.40 12.68 -9.90
CA GLU A 87 6.79 11.30 -9.61
C GLU A 87 6.62 10.39 -10.83
N TRP A 88 5.52 10.56 -11.58
CA TRP A 88 5.32 9.87 -12.84
C TRP A 88 6.43 10.23 -13.84
N ALA A 89 6.70 11.51 -14.06
CA ALA A 89 7.74 11.95 -14.99
C ALA A 89 9.14 11.42 -14.64
N LYS A 90 9.39 11.08 -13.36
CA LYS A 90 10.64 10.46 -12.90
C LYS A 90 10.70 8.94 -13.06
N GLY A 91 9.64 8.28 -13.54
CA GLY A 91 9.59 6.84 -13.73
C GLY A 91 9.54 6.06 -12.41
N ALA A 92 9.11 6.69 -11.30
CA ALA A 92 8.96 6.03 -10.01
C ALA A 92 7.89 4.90 -10.04
N LEU A 93 7.05 4.92 -11.07
CA LEU A 93 5.93 4.02 -11.31
C LEU A 93 6.17 3.03 -12.46
N ASP A 94 7.32 3.06 -13.13
CA ASP A 94 7.60 2.17 -14.27
C ASP A 94 8.04 0.78 -13.80
N TRP A 95 7.42 -0.24 -14.41
CA TRP A 95 7.61 -1.66 -14.09
C TRP A 95 8.18 -2.42 -15.29
N GLU A 96 9.41 -2.06 -15.66
CA GLU A 96 10.28 -2.88 -16.52
C GLU A 96 11.45 -3.46 -15.70
#